data_AF-A0A930IXL3-F1
#
_entry.id   AF-A0A930IXL3-F1
#
_cell.length_a   1.000
_cell.length_b   1.000
_cell.length_c   1.000
_cell.angle_alpha   90.00
_cell.angle_beta   90.00
_cell.angle_gamma   90.00
#
_symmetry.space_group_name_H-M   'P 1'
#
loop_
_entity.id
_entity.type
_entity.pdbx_description
1 polymer ?
#
loop_
_entity_poly.entity_id
_entity_poly.type
_entity_poly.pdbx_seq_one_letter_code
_entity_poly.pdbx_strand_id
1 'polypeptide(L)'
;MKVAIVGASGAVGQELLRLLDERNFPLDDLVLFGSTRSAGRKYTFKGKEYEVKLLQLNDDFKGVDIAFTSAGGGTSAEFAETIT
;
A
#
# COMPACT_ATOMS: atom_id res chain seq x y z
N MET A 1 5.53 -9.90 -9.51
CA MET A 1 5.87 -8.84 -8.56
C MET A 1 4.63 -8.31 -7.85
N LYS A 2 4.51 -8.57 -6.55
CA LYS A 2 3.45 -8.07 -5.66
C LYS A 2 3.94 -6.81 -4.96
N VAL A 3 3.19 -5.71 -5.10
CA VAL A 3 3.56 -4.40 -4.57
C VAL A 3 2.59 -3.99 -3.46
N ALA A 4 3.11 -3.44 -2.37
CA ALA A 4 2.32 -2.85 -1.30
C ALA A 4 2.49 -1.32 -1.26
N ILE A 5 1.41 -0.61 -0.92
CA ILE A 5 1.45 0.83 -0.59
C ILE A 5 0.91 1.02 0.82
N VAL A 6 1.76 1.45 1.75
CA VAL A 6 1.40 1.79 3.13
C VAL A 6 1.15 3.28 3.23
N GLY A 7 -0.06 3.67 3.65
CA GLY A 7 -0.52 5.06 3.59
C GLY A 7 -1.24 5.40 2.28
N ALA A 8 -1.91 4.41 1.66
CA ALA A 8 -2.55 4.54 0.36
C ALA A 8 -3.55 5.70 0.26
N SER A 9 -4.24 6.04 1.36
CA SER A 9 -5.22 7.13 1.40
C SER A 9 -4.64 8.54 1.58
N GLY A 10 -3.32 8.67 1.81
CA GLY A 10 -2.64 9.95 1.95
C GLY A 10 -2.25 10.55 0.59
N ALA A 11 -1.84 11.82 0.58
CA ALA A 11 -1.48 12.53 -0.66
C ALA A 11 -0.40 11.77 -1.47
N VAL A 12 0.68 11.34 -0.80
CA VAL A 12 1.76 10.58 -1.44
C VAL A 12 1.29 9.20 -1.93
N GLY A 13 0.45 8.50 -1.16
CA GLY A 13 -0.09 7.20 -1.56
C GLY A 13 -0.99 7.27 -2.79
N GLN A 14 -1.80 8.33 -2.90
CA GLN A 14 -2.62 8.61 -4.08
C GLN A 14 -1.76 8.94 -5.31
N GLU A 15 -0.70 9.74 -5.14
CA GLU A 15 0.22 10.01 -6.26
C GLU A 15 1.04 8.80 -6.68
N LEU A 16 1.40 7.92 -5.74
CA LEU A 16 2.02 6.64 -6.09
C LEU A 16 1.08 5.79 -6.95
N LEU A 17 -0.20 5.66 -6.59
CA LEU A 17 -1.18 4.94 -7.41
C LEU A 17 -1.26 5.49 -8.83
N ARG A 18 -1.33 6.81 -8.96
CA ARG A 18 -1.35 7.50 -10.25
C ARG A 18 -0.08 7.26 -11.05
N LEU A 19 1.10 7.44 -10.45
CA LEU A 19 2.39 7.27 -11.13
C LEU A 19 2.64 5.82 -11.56
N LEU A 20 2.27 4.84 -10.73
CA LEU A 20 2.39 3.43 -11.09
C LEU A 20 1.53 3.08 -12.31
N ASP A 21 0.36 3.72 -12.44
CA ASP A 21 -0.51 3.55 -13.60
C ASP A 21 0.06 4.27 -14.84
N GLU A 22 0.36 5.57 -14.72
CA GLU A 22 0.90 6.40 -15.81
C GLU A 22 2.20 5.84 -16.39
N ARG A 23 3.07 5.27 -15.54
CA ARG A 23 4.35 4.69 -15.95
C ARG A 23 4.24 3.25 -16.44
N ASN A 24 3.04 2.66 -16.43
CA ASN A 24 2.83 1.24 -16.65
C ASN A 24 3.80 0.39 -15.82
N PHE A 25 3.96 0.74 -14.54
CA PHE A 25 4.92 0.06 -13.67
C PHE A 25 4.62 -1.45 -13.66
N PRO A 26 5.64 -2.30 -13.85
CA PRO A 26 5.44 -3.74 -13.92
C PRO A 26 5.05 -4.26 -12.53
N LEU A 27 3.82 -4.72 -12.36
CA LEU A 27 3.37 -5.41 -11.15
C LEU A 27 2.24 -6.37 -11.52
N ASP A 28 2.16 -7.50 -10.82
CA ASP A 28 1.14 -8.52 -11.01
C ASP A 28 -0.02 -8.35 -10.02
N ASP A 29 0.28 -7.87 -8.82
CA ASP A 29 -0.72 -7.64 -7.77
C ASP A 29 -0.35 -6.42 -6.90
N LEU A 30 -1.38 -5.78 -6.37
CA LEU A 30 -1.30 -4.55 -5.59
C LEU A 30 -2.07 -4.71 -4.28
N VAL A 31 -1.43 -4.37 -3.16
CA VAL A 31 -2.06 -4.36 -1.84
C VAL A 31 -1.97 -2.96 -1.24
N LEU A 32 -3.10 -2.45 -0.75
CA LEU A 32 -3.20 -1.12 -0.16
C LEU A 32 -3.36 -1.25 1.35
N PHE A 33 -2.55 -0.51 2.10
CA PHE A 33 -2.62 -0.45 3.55
C PHE A 33 -2.89 0.98 4.04
N GLY A 34 -3.66 1.09 5.11
CA GLY A 34 -4.03 2.35 5.73
C GLY A 34 -4.26 2.22 7.24
N SER A 35 -4.60 3.35 7.87
CA SER A 35 -4.99 3.37 9.27
C SER A 35 -6.43 2.88 9.45
N THR A 36 -6.89 2.73 10.69
CA THR A 36 -8.30 2.44 11.01
C THR A 36 -9.30 3.41 10.37
N ARG A 37 -8.89 4.68 10.15
CA ARG A 37 -9.72 5.72 9.50
C ARG A 37 -9.90 5.51 7.99
N SER A 38 -9.04 4.72 7.37
CA SER A 38 -9.01 4.52 5.92
C SER A 38 -9.16 3.07 5.48
N ALA A 39 -9.04 2.10 6.38
CA ALA A 39 -9.40 0.72 6.11
C ALA A 39 -10.85 0.63 5.58
N GLY A 40 -11.07 -0.23 4.58
CA GLY A 40 -12.36 -0.40 3.90
C GLY A 40 -12.64 0.61 2.78
N ARG A 41 -11.84 1.67 2.63
CA ARG A 41 -11.92 2.52 1.42
C ARG A 41 -11.49 1.72 0.20
N LYS A 42 -12.07 2.04 -0.97
CA LYS A 42 -11.73 1.40 -2.23
C LYS A 42 -11.13 2.40 -3.21
N TYR A 43 -10.14 1.96 -3.95
CA TYR A 43 -9.50 2.74 -5.01
C TYR A 43 -9.42 1.89 -6.28
N THR A 44 -9.69 2.51 -7.43
CA THR A 44 -9.56 1.86 -8.72
C THR A 44 -8.14 2.03 -9.24
N PHE A 45 -7.49 0.93 -9.61
CA PHE A 45 -6.19 0.90 -10.26
C PHE A 45 -6.25 -0.04 -11.46
N LYS A 46 -5.93 0.45 -12.66
CA LYS A 46 -6.03 -0.30 -13.93
C LYS A 46 -7.40 -1.00 -14.12
N GLY A 47 -8.48 -0.30 -13.78
CA GLY A 47 -9.85 -0.81 -13.91
C GLY A 47 -10.28 -1.87 -12.89
N LYS A 48 -9.42 -2.23 -11.93
CA LYS A 48 -9.74 -3.13 -10.81
C LYS A 48 -9.86 -2.33 -9.51
N GLU A 49 -10.87 -2.63 -8.70
CA GLU A 49 -10.99 -2.07 -7.36
C GLU A 49 -10.08 -2.80 -6.36
N TYR A 50 -9.41 -2.00 -5.52
CA TYR A 50 -8.58 -2.46 -4.42
C TYR A 50 -9.08 -1.84 -3.13
N GLU A 51 -9.38 -2.69 -2.15
CA GLU A 51 -9.76 -2.27 -0.82
C GLU A 51 -8.52 -2.02 0.05
N VAL A 52 -8.54 -0.92 0.80
CA VAL A 52 -7.49 -0.59 1.75
C VAL A 52 -7.63 -1.50 2.96
N LYS A 53 -6.62 -2.35 3.18
CA LYS A 53 -6.47 -3.16 4.39
C LYS A 53 -6.00 -2.28 5.56
N LEU A 54 -6.38 -2.67 6.77
CA LEU A 54 -5.79 -2.08 7.97
C LEU A 54 -4.31 -2.52 8.06
N LEU A 55 -3.40 -1.58 8.33
CA LEU A 55 -2.01 -1.91 8.66
C LEU A 55 -1.95 -2.54 10.05
N GLN A 56 -1.43 -3.76 10.15
CA GLN A 56 -1.37 -4.55 11.38
C GLN A 56 -0.08 -5.36 11.45
N LEU A 57 0.34 -5.72 12.67
CA LEU A 57 1.48 -6.59 12.91
C LEU A 57 1.05 -8.05 12.68
N ASN A 58 1.09 -8.48 11.43
CA ASN A 58 0.66 -9.82 10.99
C ASN A 58 1.47 -10.26 9.74
N ASP A 59 1.02 -11.31 9.07
CA ASP A 59 1.66 -11.87 7.88
C ASP A 59 1.15 -11.28 6.55
N ASP A 60 0.48 -10.12 6.56
CA ASP A 60 -0.09 -9.53 5.35
C ASP A 60 0.95 -9.13 4.29
N PHE A 61 2.19 -8.91 4.71
CA PHE A 61 3.32 -8.61 3.83
C PHE A 61 3.97 -9.86 3.23
N LYS A 62 3.51 -11.06 3.60
CA LYS A 62 4.05 -12.30 3.03
C LYS A 62 3.93 -12.32 1.50
N GLY A 63 5.07 -12.52 0.85
CA GLY A 63 5.19 -12.55 -0.60
C GLY A 63 5.05 -11.19 -1.28
N VAL A 64 5.06 -10.07 -0.53
CA VAL A 64 5.25 -8.74 -1.10
C VAL A 64 6.71 -8.59 -1.50
N ASP A 65 6.96 -8.17 -2.73
CA ASP A 65 8.32 -7.96 -3.26
C ASP A 65 8.81 -6.54 -3.01
N ILE A 66 7.90 -5.56 -3.06
CA ILE A 66 8.20 -4.13 -2.86
C ILE A 66 7.09 -3.48 -2.02
N ALA A 67 7.47 -2.77 -0.96
CA ALA A 67 6.56 -1.93 -0.18
C ALA A 67 6.95 -0.46 -0.27
N PHE A 68 6.06 0.39 -0.77
CA PHE A 68 6.18 1.84 -0.69
C PHE A 68 5.51 2.35 0.59
N THR A 69 6.28 2.96 1.49
CA THR A 69 5.77 3.41 2.79
C THR A 69 5.71 4.93 2.87
N SER A 70 4.51 5.47 3.08
CA SER A 70 4.27 6.88 3.38
C SER A 70 3.23 7.04 4.49
N ALA A 71 3.51 6.46 5.65
CA ALA A 71 2.62 6.47 6.83
C ALA A 71 3.18 7.24 8.03
N GLY A 72 4.28 7.99 7.85
CA GLY A 72 4.96 8.75 8.89
C GLY A 72 6.10 7.97 9.56
N GLY A 73 7.05 8.69 10.16
CA GLY A 73 8.28 8.09 10.73
C GLY A 73 8.01 7.13 11.89
N GLY A 74 7.08 7.46 12.80
CA GLY A 74 6.71 6.59 13.92
C GLY A 74 6.12 5.26 13.45
N THR A 75 5.12 5.31 12.56
CA THR A 75 4.54 4.11 11.94
C THR A 75 5.61 3.30 11.18
N SER A 76 6.50 3.97 10.45
CA SER A 76 7.54 3.26 9.69
C SER A 76 8.52 2.52 10.62
N ALA A 77 8.85 3.10 11.77
CA ALA A 77 9.70 2.46 12.78
C ALA A 77 8.98 1.28 13.47
N GLU A 78 7.70 1.45 13.82
CA GLU A 78 6.90 0.41 14.47
C GLU A 78 6.71 -0.84 13.59
N PHE A 79 6.48 -0.64 12.29
CA PHE A 79 6.18 -1.71 11.34
C PHE A 79 7.39 -2.18 10.52
N ALA A 80 8.59 -1.66 10.79
CA ALA A 80 9.79 -1.94 9.99
C ALA A 80 10.00 -3.45 9.79
N GLU A 81 10.03 -4.22 10.88
CA GLU A 81 10.23 -5.68 10.88
C GLU A 81 9.07 -6.47 10.25
N THR A 82 7.88 -5.87 10.14
CA THR A 82 6.71 -6.51 9.51
C THR A 82 6.69 -6.28 8.01
N ILE A 83 7.25 -5.15 7.56
CA ILE A 83 7.30 -4.76 6.14
C ILE A 83 8.52 -5.40 5.44
N THR A 84 9.58 -5.74 6.16
CA THR A 84 10.79 -6.44 5.70
C THR A 84 10.60 -7.96 5.58
#